data_AF-A0A852K5D6-F1
#
_entry.id   AF-A0A852K5D6-F1
#
_cell.length_a   1.000
_cell.length_b   1.000
_cell.length_c   1.000
_cell.angle_alpha   90.00
_cell.angle_beta   90.00
_cell.angle_gamma   90.00
#
_symmetry.space_group_name_H-M   'P 1'
#
loop_
_entity.id
_entity.type
_entity.pdbx_description
1 polymer ?
#
loop_
_entity_poly.entity_id
_entity_poly.type
_entity_poly.pdbx_seq_one_letter_code
_entity_poly.pdbx_strand_id
1 'polypeptide(L)' 'REGDRVLAVNGESIEGLDHEQTVHRIRAREDQVTLLVIDPAGDEFYHSVGPGDTLLLC' A
#
# COMPACT_ATOMS: atom_id res chain seq x y z
N ARG A 1 2.19 -1.11 11.56
CA ARG A 1 1.49 -1.10 12.87
C ARG A 1 0.07 -1.57 12.62
N GLU A 2 -0.66 -1.97 13.66
CA GLU A 2 -2.10 -2.25 13.48
C GLU A 2 -2.80 -0.99 12.97
N GLY A 3 -3.65 -1.15 11.96
CA GLY A 3 -4.32 -0.04 11.28
C GLY A 3 -3.58 0.54 10.08
N ASP A 4 -2.27 0.30 9.92
CA ASP A 4 -1.56 0.78 8.73
C ASP A 4 -2.06 0.02 7.48
N ARG A 5 -2.30 0.75 6.40
CA ARG A 5 -2.71 0.20 5.11
C ARG A 5 -1.50 0.01 4.20
N VAL A 6 -1.39 -1.16 3.58
CA VAL A 6 -0.33 -1.47 2.61
C VAL A 6 -0.70 -0.87 1.26
N LEU A 7 0.26 -0.15 0.65
CA LEU A 7 0.14 0.47 -0.67
C LEU A 7 0.98 -0.25 -1.73
N ALA A 8 2.14 -0.77 -1.35
CA ALA A 8 3.04 -1.50 -2.25
C ALA A 8 3.79 -2.61 -1.51
N VAL A 9 4.10 -3.68 -2.25
CA VAL A 9 4.90 -4.83 -1.79
C VAL A 9 6.11 -4.95 -2.70
N ASN A 10 7.31 -4.95 -2.10
CA ASN A 10 8.60 -5.03 -2.81
C ASN A 10 8.78 -3.94 -3.89
N GLY A 11 8.20 -2.75 -3.67
CA GLY A 11 8.28 -1.62 -4.60
C GLY A 11 7.19 -1.60 -5.68
N GLU A 12 6.28 -2.57 -5.70
CA GLU A 12 5.21 -2.66 -6.69
C GLU A 12 3.85 -2.40 -6.04
N SER A 13 3.06 -1.50 -6.65
CA SER A 13 1.70 -1.18 -6.16
C SER A 13 0.82 -2.43 -6.12
N ILE A 14 0.00 -2.53 -5.08
CA ILE A 14 -1.02 -3.57 -4.92
C ILE A 14 -2.44 -3.06 -5.19
N GLU A 15 -2.57 -1.85 -5.73
CA GLU A 15 -3.86 -1.29 -6.12
C GLU A 15 -4.55 -2.20 -7.16
N GLY A 16 -5.84 -2.48 -6.94
CA GLY A 16 -6.65 -3.34 -7.80
C GLY A 16 -6.40 -4.84 -7.65
N LEU A 17 -5.47 -5.27 -6.79
CA LEU A 17 -5.27 -6.68 -6.47
C LEU A 17 -6.25 -7.15 -5.39
N ASP A 18 -6.61 -8.43 -5.46
CA ASP A 18 -7.31 -9.08 -4.37
C ASP A 18 -6.33 -9.54 -3.26
N HIS A 19 -6.92 -10.09 -2.19
CA HIS A 19 -6.16 -10.58 -1.04
C HIS A 19 -5.17 -11.68 -1.41
N GLU A 20 -5.58 -12.63 -2.26
CA GLU A 20 -4.74 -13.79 -2.62
C GLU A 20 -3.54 -13.36 -3.46
N GLN A 21 -3.77 -12.50 -4.45
CA GLN A 21 -2.73 -11.90 -5.29
C GLN A 21 -1.73 -11.10 -4.45
N THR A 22 -2.23 -10.32 -3.48
CA THR A 22 -1.38 -9.57 -2.55
C THR A 22 -0.52 -10.50 -1.70
N VAL A 23 -1.12 -11.55 -1.12
CA VAL A 23 -0.40 -12.56 -0.32
C VAL A 23 0.65 -13.29 -1.16
N HIS A 24 0.35 -13.61 -2.41
CA HIS A 24 1.31 -14.21 -3.32
C HIS A 24 2.53 -13.32 -3.52
N ARG A 25 2.32 -12.01 -3.72
CA ARG A 25 3.41 -11.03 -3.89
C ARG A 25 4.28 -10.89 -2.64
N ILE A 26 3.67 -10.93 -1.46
CA ILE A 26 4.39 -10.92 -0.18
C ILE A 26 5.31 -12.15 -0.06
N ARG A 27 4.82 -13.31 -0.50
CA ARG A 27 5.54 -14.59 -0.42
C ARG A 27 6.54 -14.83 -1.55
N ALA A 28 6.61 -13.94 -2.54
CA ALA A 28 7.47 -14.12 -3.71
C ALA A 28 8.97 -14.08 -3.39
N ARG A 29 9.36 -13.51 -2.25
CA ARG A 29 10.73 -13.54 -1.71
C ARG A 29 10.72 -14.24 -0.36
N GLU A 30 11.59 -15.21 -0.18
CA GLU A 30 11.59 -16.04 1.04
C GLU A 30 12.33 -15.40 2.23
N ASP A 31 13.24 -14.47 1.95
CA ASP A 31 14.18 -13.92 2.93
C ASP A 31 13.79 -12.52 3.43
N GLN A 32 13.19 -11.70 2.57
CA GLN A 32 12.83 -10.33 2.89
C GLN A 32 11.61 -9.83 2.11
N VAL A 33 10.74 -9.09 2.79
CA VAL A 33 9.67 -8.30 2.18
C VAL A 33 9.80 -6.83 2.60
N THR A 34 9.65 -5.93 1.63
CA THR A 34 9.57 -4.48 1.88
C THR A 34 8.14 -4.01 1.64
N LEU A 35 7.56 -3.28 2.59
CA LEU A 35 6.19 -2.77 2.50
C LEU A 35 6.22 -1.24 2.47
N LEU A 36 5.52 -0.65 1.52
CA LEU A 36 5.11 0.75 1.59
C LEU A 36 3.75 0.80 2.27
N VAL A 37 3.64 1.54 3.36
CA VAL A 37 2.42 1.65 4.16
C VAL A 37 2.05 3.10 4.42
N ILE A 38 0.77 3.35 4.65
CA ILE A 38 0.23 4.61 5.15
C ILE A 38 -0.44 4.37 6.49
N ASP A 39 -0.22 5.25 7.45
CA ASP A 39 -0.90 5.20 8.74
C ASP A 39 -2.36 5.67 8.61
N PRO A 40 -3.24 5.36 9.58
CA PRO A 40 -4.65 5.72 9.51
C PRO A 40 -4.93 7.21 9.29
N ALA A 41 -4.14 8.11 9.89
CA ALA A 41 -4.36 9.56 9.74
C ALA A 41 -3.95 10.02 8.33
N GLY A 42 -2.87 9.45 7.79
CA GLY A 42 -2.48 9.66 6.39
C GLY A 42 -3.53 9.13 5.40
N ASP A 43 -4.13 7.96 5.68
CA ASP A 43 -5.16 7.37 4.83
C ASP A 43 -6.45 8.20 4.84
N GLU A 44 -6.89 8.67 6.01
CA GLU A 44 -8.05 9.57 6.12
C GLU A 44 -7.80 10.88 5.36
N PHE A 45 -6.62 11.47 5.51
CA PHE A 45 -6.23 12.66 4.76
C PHE A 45 -6.29 12.39 3.25
N TYR A 46 -5.67 11.31 2.78
CA TYR A 46 -5.63 10.95 1.36
C TYR A 46 -7.02 10.80 0.73
N HIS A 47 -8.01 10.28 1.46
CA HIS A 47 -9.39 10.18 0.97
C HIS A 47 -10.17 11.49 1.10
N SER A 48 -9.78 12.37 2.02
CA SER A 48 -10.42 13.69 2.22
C SER A 48 -10.00 14.71 1.16
N VAL A 49 -8.79 14.58 0.62
CA VAL A 49 -8.30 15.40 -0.47
C VAL A 49 -8.81 14.79 -1.78
N GLY A 50 -9.71 15.48 -2.48
CA GLY A 50 -10.30 14.98 -3.72
C GLY A 50 -9.28 14.59 -4.79
N PRO A 51 -9.72 14.01 -5.93
CA PRO A 51 -8.87 13.36 -6.95
C PRO A 51 -7.86 14.28 -7.71
N GLY A 52 -7.61 15.50 -7.22
CA GLY A 52 -6.65 16.46 -7.79
C GLY A 52 -5.23 16.40 -7.20
N ASP A 53 -5.03 15.80 -6.02
CA ASP A 53 -3.72 15.82 -5.32
C ASP A 53 -2.98 14.46 -5.34
N THR A 54 -3.38 13.55 -6.25
CA THR A 54 -2.70 12.27 -6.50
C THR A 54 -1.24 12.43 -6.97
N LEU A 55 -0.80 13.65 -7.29
CA LEU A 55 0.56 13.93 -7.79
C LEU A 55 1.65 13.99 -6.69
N LEU A 56 1.31 13.81 -5.41
CA LEU A 56 2.28 13.94 -4.31
C LEU A 56 2.76 12.63 -3.70
N LEU A 57 2.35 11.47 -4.23
CA LEU A 57 2.78 10.16 -3.70
C LEU A 57 3.41 9.20 -4.73
N CYS A 58 3.87 9.71 -5.87
CA CYS A 58 4.76 8.97 -6.77
C CYS A 58 6.20 9.51 -6.67
#